data_AF-A0A8K0MJG9-F1
#
_entry.id   AF-A0A8K0MJG9-F1
#
_cell.length_a   1.000
_cell.length_b   1.000
_cell.length_c   1.000
_cell.angle_alpha   90.00
_cell.angle_beta   90.00
_cell.angle_gamma   90.00
#
_symmetry.space_group_name_H-M   'P 1'
#
loop_
_entity.id
_entity.type
_entity.pdbx_description
1 polymer ?
#
loop_
_entity_poly.entity_id
_entity_poly.type
_entity_poly.pdbx_seq_one_letter_code
_entity_poly.pdbx_strand_id
1 'polypeptide(L)'
;MGDGVFGIPVTNTTLESLPEYEGNTKLKPIDRARVALNLKNSDGKNESALKYLLDLKETCGVDVGTLCLVYNATGDTLKYSQKKDWAGHIGSSPYPIQIANGQWGAFLHVIGKASSQSIGAVAYHGKDADAADCDWMVAWNNAWVADRDFSTTVYNEVRKKDHYNFVGPENFILQQMQKADVYYSDDANADQWKGTSSSASIGNHNFPIFTAILTLKDV
;
A
#
# COMPACT_ATOMS: atom_id res chain seq x y z
N MET A 1 -21.02 3.06 -3.45
CA MET A 1 -19.92 2.79 -2.50
C MET A 1 -18.68 3.37 -3.14
N GLY A 2 -17.99 4.29 -2.48
CA GLY A 2 -16.80 4.93 -3.05
C GLY A 2 -15.66 3.94 -3.22
N ASP A 3 -14.83 4.13 -4.25
CA ASP A 3 -13.78 3.20 -4.71
C ASP A 3 -12.61 3.00 -3.73
N GLY A 4 -12.76 3.41 -2.46
CA GLY A 4 -11.70 3.37 -1.45
C GLY A 4 -10.52 4.28 -1.78
N VAL A 5 -10.71 5.35 -2.57
CA VAL A 5 -9.63 6.24 -3.02
C VAL A 5 -9.87 7.66 -2.52
N PHE A 6 -8.81 8.31 -1.99
CA PHE A 6 -8.89 9.60 -1.32
C PHE A 6 -7.76 10.54 -1.74
N GLY A 7 -8.10 11.84 -1.88
CA GLY A 7 -7.17 12.89 -2.29
C GLY A 7 -7.26 13.24 -3.78
N ILE A 8 -6.69 14.39 -4.13
CA ILE A 8 -6.62 14.88 -5.51
C ILE A 8 -5.33 14.36 -6.15
N PRO A 9 -5.39 13.78 -7.37
CA PRO A 9 -4.20 13.35 -8.08
C PRO A 9 -3.19 14.48 -8.30
N VAL A 10 -1.91 14.20 -8.04
CA VAL A 10 -0.78 15.08 -8.37
C VAL A 10 -0.33 14.75 -9.80
N THR A 11 -0.63 15.67 -10.71
CA THR A 11 -0.40 15.55 -12.16
C THR A 11 0.60 16.60 -12.65
N ASN A 12 0.95 16.58 -13.94
CA ASN A 12 1.77 17.64 -14.54
C ASN A 12 1.13 19.03 -14.34
N THR A 13 -0.19 19.15 -14.48
CA THR A 13 -0.91 20.41 -14.23
C THR A 13 -0.78 20.89 -12.79
N THR A 14 -0.75 19.95 -11.82
CA THR A 14 -0.46 20.30 -10.42
C THR A 14 0.93 20.93 -10.30
N LEU A 15 1.94 20.33 -10.94
CA LEU A 15 3.31 20.83 -10.92
C LEU A 15 3.45 22.18 -11.63
N GLU A 16 2.84 22.36 -12.80
CA GLU A 16 2.86 23.60 -13.58
C GLU A 16 2.30 24.81 -12.79
N SER A 17 1.45 24.56 -11.79
CA SER A 17 0.92 25.60 -10.89
C SER A 17 1.87 25.97 -9.74
N LEU A 18 2.95 25.23 -9.54
CA LEU A 18 3.94 25.50 -8.50
C LEU A 18 5.07 26.39 -9.04
N PRO A 19 5.51 27.42 -8.29
CA PRO A 19 6.58 28.32 -8.73
C PRO A 19 7.89 27.59 -9.07
N GLU A 20 8.18 26.48 -8.40
CA GLU A 20 9.41 25.70 -8.58
C GLU A 20 9.47 24.93 -9.92
N TYR A 21 8.34 24.73 -10.60
CA TYR A 21 8.25 24.08 -11.91
C TYR A 21 7.75 25.03 -13.02
N GLU A 22 7.60 26.32 -12.72
CA GLU A 22 7.13 27.30 -13.71
C GLU A 22 8.07 27.35 -14.93
N GLY A 23 7.50 27.20 -16.12
CA GLY A 23 8.26 27.16 -17.38
C GLY A 23 9.03 25.87 -17.63
N ASN A 24 8.94 24.85 -16.76
CA ASN A 24 9.57 23.56 -17.00
C ASN A 24 8.77 22.73 -18.02
N THR A 25 9.34 22.56 -19.21
CA THR A 25 8.72 21.79 -20.31
C THR A 25 9.03 20.29 -20.27
N LYS A 26 9.83 19.82 -19.30
CA LYS A 26 10.33 18.44 -19.22
C LYS A 26 10.10 17.83 -17.83
N LEU A 27 8.85 17.87 -17.37
CA LEU A 27 8.44 17.21 -16.13
C LEU A 27 8.60 15.69 -16.22
N LYS A 28 9.29 15.12 -15.24
CA LYS A 28 9.56 13.68 -15.13
C LYS A 28 8.67 13.04 -14.06
N PRO A 29 8.48 11.71 -14.07
CA PRO A 29 7.76 10.99 -13.02
C PRO A 29 8.28 11.29 -11.61
N ILE A 30 9.61 11.42 -11.46
CA ILE A 30 10.24 11.74 -10.17
C ILE A 30 9.82 13.10 -9.60
N ASP A 31 9.54 14.09 -10.46
CA ASP A 31 9.07 15.39 -10.02
C ASP A 31 7.65 15.26 -9.42
N ARG A 32 6.78 14.50 -10.09
CA ARG A 32 5.42 14.21 -9.61
C ARG A 32 5.43 13.38 -8.33
N ALA A 33 6.34 12.42 -8.22
CA ALA A 33 6.54 11.59 -7.05
C ALA A 33 6.96 12.43 -5.84
N ARG A 34 7.92 13.35 -6.02
CA ARG A 34 8.38 14.28 -4.96
C ARG A 34 7.25 15.18 -4.46
N VAL A 35 6.50 15.81 -5.37
CA VAL A 35 5.36 16.64 -4.98
C VAL A 35 4.28 15.81 -4.29
N ALA A 36 3.98 14.61 -4.78
CA ALA A 36 3.05 13.71 -4.10
C ALA A 36 3.50 13.38 -2.68
N LEU A 37 4.78 13.04 -2.46
CA LEU A 37 5.26 12.72 -1.13
C LEU A 37 5.14 13.90 -0.16
N ASN A 38 5.46 15.12 -0.62
CA ASN A 38 5.30 16.36 0.15
C ASN A 38 3.83 16.65 0.50
N LEU A 39 2.89 16.28 -0.38
CA LEU A 39 1.45 16.49 -0.20
C LEU A 39 0.71 15.29 0.42
N LYS A 40 1.42 14.31 0.99
CA LYS A 40 0.82 13.08 1.55
C LYS A 40 -0.28 13.35 2.59
N ASN A 41 -0.09 14.38 3.40
CA ASN A 41 -1.00 14.75 4.48
C ASN A 41 -1.80 16.04 4.17
N SER A 42 -1.73 16.57 2.95
CA SER A 42 -2.48 17.78 2.58
C SER A 42 -3.98 17.52 2.48
N ASP A 43 -4.79 18.57 2.59
CA ASP A 43 -6.22 18.56 2.25
C ASP A 43 -7.08 17.55 3.04
N GLY A 44 -6.60 17.07 4.20
CA GLY A 44 -7.32 16.09 5.02
C GLY A 44 -7.50 14.71 4.34
N LYS A 45 -6.73 14.40 3.30
CA LYS A 45 -6.91 13.16 2.51
C LYS A 45 -6.66 11.89 3.33
N ASN A 46 -5.65 11.91 4.19
CA ASN A 46 -5.32 10.80 5.09
C ASN A 46 -6.42 10.63 6.16
N GLU A 47 -6.91 11.73 6.73
CA GLU A 47 -7.99 11.70 7.72
C GLU A 47 -9.29 11.15 7.13
N SER A 48 -9.60 11.53 5.89
CA SER A 48 -10.76 11.02 5.15
C SER A 48 -10.65 9.52 4.88
N ALA A 49 -9.47 9.06 4.45
CA ALA A 49 -9.19 7.64 4.22
C ALA A 49 -9.29 6.82 5.53
N LEU A 50 -8.74 7.34 6.62
CA LEU A 50 -8.82 6.70 7.93
C LEU A 50 -10.25 6.65 8.45
N LYS A 51 -11.00 7.76 8.35
CA LYS A 51 -12.41 7.81 8.75
C LYS A 51 -13.23 6.75 8.01
N TYR A 52 -13.02 6.63 6.70
CA TYR A 52 -13.67 5.60 5.90
C TYR A 52 -13.37 4.18 6.42
N LEU A 53 -12.12 3.87 6.77
CA LEU A 53 -11.74 2.57 7.35
C LEU A 53 -12.36 2.33 8.73
N LEU A 54 -12.47 3.37 9.55
CA LEU A 54 -13.15 3.28 10.85
C LEU A 54 -14.64 2.99 10.67
N ASP A 55 -15.31 3.62 9.70
CA ASP A 55 -16.71 3.33 9.38
C ASP A 55 -16.89 1.88 8.87
N LEU A 56 -15.96 1.36 8.07
CA LEU A 56 -15.95 -0.04 7.65
C LEU A 56 -15.75 -1.00 8.83
N LYS A 57 -14.86 -0.66 9.77
CA LYS A 57 -14.60 -1.45 10.99
C LYS A 57 -15.87 -1.58 11.83
N GLU A 58 -16.60 -0.49 12.08
CA GLU A 58 -17.81 -0.51 12.92
C GLU A 58 -18.93 -1.41 12.33
N THR A 59 -18.89 -1.65 11.02
CA THR A 59 -19.92 -2.44 10.32
C THR A 59 -19.46 -3.85 9.91
N CYS A 60 -18.19 -4.21 10.15
CA CYS A 60 -17.62 -5.47 9.64
C CYS A 60 -18.06 -6.72 10.41
N GLY A 61 -18.59 -6.56 11.64
CA GLY A 61 -19.16 -7.66 12.42
C GLY A 61 -18.14 -8.72 12.90
N VAL A 62 -16.84 -8.38 12.91
CA VAL A 62 -15.77 -9.23 13.45
C VAL A 62 -14.91 -8.45 14.44
N ASP A 63 -14.12 -9.15 15.25
CA ASP A 63 -13.30 -8.54 16.29
C ASP A 63 -11.83 -8.36 15.92
N VAL A 64 -11.40 -8.83 14.73
CA VAL A 64 -10.03 -8.71 14.24
C VAL A 64 -10.02 -8.40 12.74
N GLY A 65 -9.17 -7.47 12.33
CA GLY A 65 -8.95 -7.09 10.94
C GLY A 65 -7.77 -6.15 10.80
N THR A 66 -7.49 -5.68 9.60
CA THR A 66 -6.39 -4.77 9.28
C THR A 66 -6.95 -3.60 8.48
N LEU A 67 -6.77 -2.39 9.00
CA LEU A 67 -7.14 -1.15 8.34
C LEU A 67 -6.00 -0.76 7.40
N CYS A 68 -6.12 -1.06 6.10
CA CYS A 68 -5.03 -0.92 5.15
C CYS A 68 -5.10 0.42 4.40
N LEU A 69 -4.03 1.19 4.50
CA LEU A 69 -3.78 2.42 3.77
C LEU A 69 -2.57 2.26 2.85
N VAL A 70 -2.71 2.62 1.58
CA VAL A 70 -1.63 2.59 0.58
C VAL A 70 -1.53 3.96 -0.08
N TYR A 71 -0.43 4.68 0.15
CA TYR A 71 -0.17 5.95 -0.52
C TYR A 71 0.65 5.75 -1.78
N ASN A 72 0.16 6.28 -2.89
CA ASN A 72 0.90 6.29 -4.15
C ASN A 72 1.64 7.62 -4.33
N ALA A 73 2.97 7.59 -4.21
CA ALA A 73 3.88 8.66 -4.60
C ALA A 73 4.86 8.20 -5.68
N THR A 74 4.46 7.28 -6.55
CA THR A 74 5.36 6.71 -7.58
C THR A 74 5.51 7.59 -8.82
N GLY A 75 4.76 8.69 -8.91
CA GLY A 75 4.74 9.57 -10.09
C GLY A 75 3.84 9.10 -11.23
N ASP A 76 3.26 7.90 -11.16
CA ASP A 76 2.26 7.38 -12.12
C ASP A 76 1.08 6.72 -11.36
N THR A 77 0.05 6.26 -12.07
CA THR A 77 -1.11 5.58 -11.47
C THR A 77 -0.79 4.11 -11.21
N LEU A 78 -1.07 3.64 -9.99
CA LEU A 78 -1.07 2.23 -9.65
C LEU A 78 -2.41 1.60 -10.02
N LYS A 79 -2.38 0.43 -10.64
CA LYS A 79 -3.57 -0.32 -11.06
C LYS A 79 -3.58 -1.69 -10.39
N TYR A 80 -4.70 -2.08 -9.81
CA TYR A 80 -4.85 -3.39 -9.19
C TYR A 80 -4.43 -4.50 -10.16
N SER A 81 -3.56 -5.40 -9.69
CA SER A 81 -3.10 -6.55 -10.46
C SER A 81 -3.70 -7.83 -9.91
N GLN A 82 -3.34 -8.16 -8.66
CA GLN A 82 -3.71 -9.41 -8.02
C GLN A 82 -3.62 -9.31 -6.51
N LYS A 83 -4.16 -10.30 -5.81
CA LYS A 83 -4.14 -10.41 -4.36
C LYS A 83 -3.87 -11.83 -3.90
N LYS A 84 -3.59 -11.97 -2.61
CA LYS A 84 -3.61 -13.24 -1.89
C LYS A 84 -4.15 -13.02 -0.50
N ASP A 85 -5.13 -13.83 -0.11
CA ASP A 85 -5.60 -13.91 1.27
C ASP A 85 -5.14 -15.28 1.78
N TRP A 86 -4.10 -15.31 2.61
CA TRP A 86 -3.62 -16.55 3.23
C TRP A 86 -4.51 -16.94 4.41
N ALA A 87 -4.97 -15.94 5.16
CA ALA A 87 -5.89 -16.10 6.28
C ALA A 87 -6.79 -14.86 6.37
N GLY A 88 -8.09 -15.06 6.41
CA GLY A 88 -9.05 -13.95 6.32
C GLY A 88 -9.48 -13.67 4.89
N HIS A 89 -10.07 -12.50 4.69
CA HIS A 89 -10.59 -12.04 3.40
C HIS A 89 -10.78 -10.52 3.38
N ILE A 90 -10.90 -9.96 2.19
CA ILE A 90 -11.33 -8.58 2.00
C ILE A 90 -12.72 -8.35 2.66
N GLY A 91 -12.87 -7.22 3.35
CA GLY A 91 -14.12 -6.77 3.94
C GLY A 91 -15.13 -6.27 2.90
N SER A 92 -16.06 -5.42 3.33
CA SER A 92 -17.16 -4.93 2.49
C SER A 92 -16.74 -3.96 1.37
N SER A 93 -15.51 -3.44 1.40
CA SER A 93 -14.93 -2.64 0.32
C SER A 93 -13.92 -3.45 -0.48
N PRO A 94 -13.97 -3.43 -1.83
CA PRO A 94 -12.94 -4.06 -2.65
C PRO A 94 -11.57 -3.36 -2.48
N TYR A 95 -10.51 -4.01 -2.97
CA TYR A 95 -9.23 -3.32 -3.18
C TYR A 95 -9.41 -2.20 -4.20
N PRO A 96 -8.82 -1.00 -3.97
CA PRO A 96 -8.87 0.10 -4.93
C PRO A 96 -8.37 -0.35 -6.30
N ILE A 97 -9.18 -0.19 -7.34
CA ILE A 97 -8.81 -0.64 -8.70
C ILE A 97 -7.71 0.23 -9.28
N GLN A 98 -7.69 1.53 -8.95
CA GLN A 98 -6.68 2.48 -9.35
C GLN A 98 -6.39 3.45 -8.20
N ILE A 99 -5.11 3.74 -7.96
CA ILE A 99 -4.66 4.76 -7.02
C ILE A 99 -3.77 5.70 -7.80
N ALA A 100 -4.21 6.92 -8.11
CA ALA A 100 -3.38 7.87 -8.84
C ALA A 100 -2.26 8.42 -7.94
N ASN A 101 -1.20 8.94 -8.55
CA ASN A 101 -0.13 9.61 -7.83
C ASN A 101 -0.70 10.73 -6.94
N GLY A 102 -0.30 10.80 -5.68
CA GLY A 102 -0.82 11.75 -4.69
C GLY A 102 -2.06 11.31 -3.91
N GLN A 103 -2.58 10.11 -4.16
CA GLN A 103 -3.79 9.58 -3.51
C GLN A 103 -3.50 8.45 -2.50
N TRP A 104 -4.41 8.31 -1.55
CA TRP A 104 -4.51 7.15 -0.67
C TRP A 104 -5.52 6.15 -1.21
N GLY A 105 -5.14 4.89 -1.30
CA GLY A 105 -6.05 3.76 -1.36
C GLY A 105 -6.32 3.24 0.05
N ALA A 106 -7.57 2.90 0.34
CA ALA A 106 -8.03 2.42 1.64
C ALA A 106 -8.93 1.19 1.48
N PHE A 107 -8.61 0.11 2.19
CA PHE A 107 -9.43 -1.09 2.26
C PHE A 107 -9.30 -1.79 3.61
N LEU A 108 -10.32 -2.55 3.99
CA LEU A 108 -10.34 -3.33 5.22
C LEU A 108 -10.16 -4.82 4.88
N HIS A 109 -9.19 -5.49 5.50
CA HIS A 109 -9.05 -6.94 5.45
C HIS A 109 -9.45 -7.53 6.81
N VAL A 110 -10.29 -8.56 6.84
CA VAL A 110 -10.87 -9.10 8.08
C VAL A 110 -10.54 -10.57 8.26
N ILE A 111 -10.60 -11.05 9.49
CA ILE A 111 -10.51 -12.49 9.78
C ILE A 111 -11.60 -13.29 9.07
N GLY A 112 -11.31 -14.56 8.82
CA GLY A 112 -12.27 -15.52 8.30
C GLY A 112 -12.87 -16.36 9.43
N LYS A 113 -14.00 -17.01 9.19
CA LYS A 113 -14.68 -17.86 10.21
C LYS A 113 -13.79 -18.96 10.81
N ALA A 114 -12.78 -19.41 10.06
CA ALA A 114 -11.88 -20.50 10.46
C ALA A 114 -10.45 -20.02 10.76
N SER A 115 -10.22 -18.70 10.93
CA SER A 115 -8.90 -18.14 11.19
C SER A 115 -8.93 -17.11 12.32
N SER A 116 -7.88 -17.10 13.13
CA SER A 116 -7.61 -16.08 14.13
C SER A 116 -6.81 -14.88 13.59
N GLN A 117 -6.52 -14.85 12.28
CA GLN A 117 -5.56 -13.92 11.68
C GLN A 117 -6.08 -13.26 10.40
N SER A 118 -5.60 -12.05 10.15
CA SER A 118 -5.79 -11.27 8.93
C SER A 118 -4.43 -11.21 8.23
N ILE A 119 -4.22 -12.11 7.27
CA ILE A 119 -2.97 -12.27 6.53
C ILE A 119 -3.26 -12.20 5.04
N GLY A 120 -2.72 -11.17 4.40
CA GLY A 120 -2.95 -10.95 2.98
C GLY A 120 -1.86 -10.13 2.31
N ALA A 121 -1.92 -10.11 0.98
CA ALA A 121 -1.10 -9.27 0.12
C ALA A 121 -1.92 -8.75 -1.05
N VAL A 122 -1.53 -7.58 -1.54
CA VAL A 122 -2.05 -7.01 -2.79
C VAL A 122 -0.88 -6.48 -3.62
N ALA A 123 -0.95 -6.71 -4.93
CA ALA A 123 -0.01 -6.18 -5.90
C ALA A 123 -0.70 -5.23 -6.86
N TYR A 124 -0.01 -4.16 -7.22
CA TYR A 124 -0.45 -3.16 -8.19
C TYR A 124 0.56 -3.05 -9.33
N HIS A 125 0.08 -3.10 -10.57
CA HIS A 125 0.85 -2.69 -11.73
C HIS A 125 1.14 -1.19 -11.66
N GLY A 126 2.40 -0.82 -11.86
CA GLY A 126 2.86 0.55 -11.88
C GLY A 126 4.07 0.70 -12.80
N LYS A 127 4.86 1.74 -12.54
CA LYS A 127 6.12 1.99 -13.23
C LYS A 127 7.24 2.25 -12.26
N ASP A 128 8.45 1.92 -12.68
CA ASP A 128 9.68 2.26 -11.96
C ASP A 128 10.21 3.65 -12.36
N ALA A 129 11.38 4.04 -11.83
CA ALA A 129 11.96 5.36 -12.07
C ALA A 129 12.30 5.63 -13.55
N ASP A 130 12.53 4.57 -14.33
CA ASP A 130 12.81 4.63 -15.76
C ASP A 130 11.53 4.55 -16.61
N ALA A 131 10.35 4.64 -15.98
CA ALA A 131 9.04 4.47 -16.57
C ALA A 131 8.80 3.07 -17.18
N ALA A 132 9.54 2.05 -16.75
CA ALA A 132 9.32 0.67 -17.15
C ALA A 132 8.26 0.01 -16.27
N ASP A 133 7.47 -0.89 -16.87
CA ASP A 133 6.41 -1.64 -16.20
C ASP A 133 6.96 -2.50 -15.04
N CYS A 134 6.37 -2.36 -13.86
CA CYS A 134 6.70 -3.13 -12.66
C CYS A 134 5.46 -3.41 -11.80
N ASP A 135 5.61 -4.28 -10.80
CA ASP A 135 4.58 -4.56 -9.80
C ASP A 135 5.04 -4.12 -8.42
N TRP A 136 4.15 -3.42 -7.71
CA TRP A 136 4.32 -2.94 -6.35
C TRP A 136 3.45 -3.79 -5.42
N MET A 137 4.06 -4.59 -4.56
CA MET A 137 3.36 -5.50 -3.66
C MET A 137 3.54 -5.09 -2.20
N VAL A 138 2.44 -5.17 -1.48
CA VAL A 138 2.40 -4.96 -0.04
C VAL A 138 1.67 -6.12 0.62
N ALA A 139 2.17 -6.55 1.78
CA ALA A 139 1.66 -7.67 2.55
C ALA A 139 1.62 -7.33 4.04
N TRP A 140 0.64 -7.89 4.72
CA TRP A 140 0.41 -7.73 6.15
C TRP A 140 0.09 -9.07 6.79
N ASN A 141 0.51 -9.19 8.04
CA ASN A 141 0.13 -10.25 8.95
C ASN A 141 -0.33 -9.58 10.24
N ASN A 142 -1.61 -9.69 10.54
CA ASN A 142 -2.16 -9.27 11.82
C ASN A 142 -2.77 -10.49 12.53
N ALA A 143 -2.31 -10.74 13.74
CA ALA A 143 -2.84 -11.79 14.60
C ALA A 143 -3.63 -11.20 15.77
N TRP A 144 -4.54 -12.00 16.32
CA TRP A 144 -5.28 -11.60 17.51
C TRP A 144 -4.32 -11.29 18.68
N VAL A 145 -4.48 -10.13 19.32
CA VAL A 145 -3.49 -9.59 20.28
C VAL A 145 -3.27 -10.47 21.52
N ALA A 146 -4.25 -11.33 21.85
CA ALA A 146 -4.13 -12.25 22.98
C ALA A 146 -3.36 -13.54 22.63
N ASP A 147 -3.07 -13.77 21.36
CA ASP A 147 -2.25 -14.86 20.88
C ASP A 147 -0.78 -14.43 20.83
N ARG A 148 -0.04 -14.72 21.92
CA ARG A 148 1.34 -14.25 22.12
C ARG A 148 2.35 -14.94 21.21
N ASP A 149 1.94 -15.99 20.51
CA ASP A 149 2.81 -16.76 19.61
C ASP A 149 2.89 -16.14 18.21
N PHE A 150 2.08 -15.11 17.93
CA PHE A 150 2.07 -14.43 16.64
C PHE A 150 2.41 -12.95 16.75
N SER A 151 3.42 -12.55 15.99
CA SER A 151 3.79 -11.15 15.82
C SER A 151 3.02 -10.53 14.66
N THR A 152 2.61 -9.27 14.82
CA THR A 152 2.15 -8.46 13.70
C THR A 152 3.36 -8.08 12.84
N THR A 153 3.32 -8.38 11.54
CA THR A 153 4.44 -8.12 10.64
C THR A 153 3.98 -7.56 9.30
N VAL A 154 4.88 -6.86 8.62
CA VAL A 154 4.65 -6.32 7.28
C VAL A 154 5.77 -6.68 6.34
N TYR A 155 5.44 -6.71 5.05
CA TYR A 155 6.42 -6.85 4.01
C TYR A 155 5.97 -6.09 2.77
N ASN A 156 6.92 -5.52 2.06
CA ASN A 156 6.68 -4.92 0.76
C ASN A 156 7.84 -5.24 -0.16
N GLU A 157 7.55 -5.29 -1.45
CA GLU A 157 8.54 -5.59 -2.46
C GLU A 157 8.09 -4.99 -3.79
N VAL A 158 9.06 -4.56 -4.60
CA VAL A 158 8.81 -4.15 -5.98
C VAL A 158 9.57 -5.09 -6.89
N ARG A 159 8.93 -5.58 -7.94
CA ARG A 159 9.51 -6.53 -8.89
C ARG A 159 9.06 -6.22 -10.32
N LYS A 160 9.64 -6.92 -11.30
CA LYS A 160 9.15 -6.87 -12.68
C LYS A 160 7.64 -7.16 -12.72
N LYS A 161 6.97 -6.62 -13.73
CA LYS A 161 5.58 -6.93 -14.00
C LYS A 161 5.33 -8.43 -14.11
N ASP A 162 4.21 -8.88 -13.54
CA ASP A 162 3.75 -10.27 -13.48
C ASP A 162 4.72 -11.20 -12.73
N HIS A 163 5.54 -10.65 -11.81
CA HIS A 163 6.47 -11.44 -11.01
C HIS A 163 5.78 -12.31 -9.97
N TYR A 164 4.76 -11.77 -9.29
CA TYR A 164 4.16 -12.45 -8.16
C TYR A 164 3.30 -13.61 -8.64
N ASN A 165 3.64 -14.80 -8.15
CA ASN A 165 2.83 -15.99 -8.35
C ASN A 165 2.32 -16.46 -6.98
N PHE A 166 1.11 -16.04 -6.61
CA PHE A 166 0.52 -16.39 -5.33
C PHE A 166 -0.04 -17.83 -5.25
N VAL A 167 0.49 -18.75 -6.05
CA VAL A 167 0.10 -20.18 -6.04
C VAL A 167 0.55 -20.85 -4.74
N GLY A 168 -0.32 -21.71 -4.20
CA GLY A 168 -0.07 -22.48 -2.97
C GLY A 168 -0.38 -21.73 -1.67
N PRO A 169 -0.51 -22.46 -0.54
CA PRO A 169 -0.71 -21.86 0.79
C PRO A 169 0.60 -21.28 1.36
N GLU A 170 1.74 -21.85 1.00
CA GLU A 170 3.06 -21.36 1.38
C GLU A 170 3.77 -20.81 0.15
N ASN A 171 4.29 -19.59 0.25
CA ASN A 171 5.12 -18.99 -0.78
C ASN A 171 6.21 -18.12 -0.16
N PHE A 172 7.15 -17.70 -1.00
CA PHE A 172 8.29 -16.87 -0.58
C PHE A 172 7.85 -15.61 0.17
N ILE A 173 6.80 -14.93 -0.32
CA ILE A 173 6.29 -13.68 0.30
C ILE A 173 5.81 -13.93 1.73
N LEU A 174 5.05 -15.00 1.97
CA LEU A 174 4.59 -15.35 3.31
C LEU A 174 5.77 -15.62 4.25
N GLN A 175 6.79 -16.36 3.77
CA GLN A 175 7.98 -16.66 4.58
C GLN A 175 8.83 -15.43 4.90
N GLN A 176 8.96 -14.48 3.95
CA GLN A 176 9.66 -13.22 4.21
C GLN A 176 8.88 -12.37 5.21
N MET A 177 7.56 -12.24 5.02
CA MET A 177 6.70 -11.48 5.92
C MET A 177 6.70 -12.03 7.34
N GLN A 178 6.69 -13.35 7.54
CA GLN A 178 6.73 -13.95 8.88
C GLN A 178 8.07 -13.74 9.61
N LYS A 179 9.14 -13.42 8.88
CA LYS A 179 10.46 -13.09 9.45
C LYS A 179 10.67 -11.58 9.63
N ALA A 180 9.78 -10.77 9.08
CA ALA A 180 9.84 -9.32 9.16
C ALA A 180 9.35 -8.83 10.52
N ASP A 181 9.24 -7.51 10.66
CA ASP A 181 8.79 -6.83 11.88
C ASP A 181 7.59 -5.94 11.55
N VAL A 182 7.16 -5.13 12.53
CA VAL A 182 6.08 -4.13 12.40
C VAL A 182 6.41 -3.00 11.42
N TYR A 183 7.65 -2.92 10.94
CA TYR A 183 8.11 -1.98 9.93
C TYR A 183 9.04 -2.70 8.94
N TYR A 184 8.88 -2.38 7.66
CA TYR A 184 9.77 -2.84 6.59
C TYR A 184 10.01 -1.70 5.60
N SER A 185 11.24 -1.59 5.10
CA SER A 185 11.58 -0.76 3.94
C SER A 185 12.52 -1.54 3.03
N ASP A 186 12.33 -1.41 1.72
CA ASP A 186 13.21 -2.03 0.73
C ASP A 186 14.48 -1.20 0.44
N ASP A 187 14.66 -0.03 1.06
CA ASP A 187 15.81 0.87 0.84
C ASP A 187 17.17 0.26 1.20
N ALA A 188 17.18 -0.63 2.19
CA ALA A 188 18.37 -1.37 2.61
C ALA A 188 18.54 -2.69 1.83
N ASN A 189 17.62 -3.05 0.93
CA ASN A 189 17.65 -4.31 0.21
C ASN A 189 18.59 -4.20 -1.01
N ALA A 190 19.62 -5.05 -1.06
CA ALA A 190 20.54 -5.09 -2.20
C ALA A 190 19.84 -5.47 -3.53
N ASP A 191 18.72 -6.19 -3.44
CA ASP A 191 17.89 -6.60 -4.58
C ASP A 191 16.71 -5.64 -4.84
N GLN A 192 16.80 -4.39 -4.38
CA GLN A 192 15.76 -3.39 -4.60
C GLN A 192 15.57 -3.12 -6.10
N TRP A 193 14.31 -2.95 -6.50
CA TRP A 193 13.98 -2.71 -7.91
C TRP A 193 14.35 -1.30 -8.35
N LYS A 194 14.61 -1.18 -9.65
CA LYS A 194 15.25 -0.06 -10.35
C LYS A 194 14.74 1.33 -9.93
N GLY A 195 15.45 1.98 -9.01
CA GLY A 195 15.11 3.34 -8.57
C GLY A 195 13.75 3.46 -7.87
N THR A 196 13.19 2.35 -7.37
CA THR A 196 11.96 2.35 -6.58
C THR A 196 12.29 2.34 -5.09
N SER A 197 11.39 2.87 -4.26
CA SER A 197 11.47 2.82 -2.80
C SER A 197 10.07 2.55 -2.24
N SER A 198 9.96 1.60 -1.33
CA SER A 198 8.70 1.26 -0.69
C SER A 198 8.92 0.95 0.78
N SER A 199 8.00 1.45 1.61
CA SER A 199 7.98 1.19 3.04
C SER A 199 6.58 0.84 3.51
N ALA A 200 6.52 0.00 4.53
CA ALA A 200 5.29 -0.42 5.18
C ALA A 200 5.46 -0.41 6.70
N SER A 201 4.39 -0.09 7.40
CA SER A 201 4.31 -0.21 8.86
C SER A 201 2.94 -0.71 9.29
N ILE A 202 2.88 -1.31 10.47
CA ILE A 202 1.62 -1.76 11.08
C ILE A 202 1.67 -1.56 12.60
N GLY A 203 0.54 -1.17 13.18
CA GLY A 203 0.38 -1.19 14.64
C GLY A 203 0.23 -2.60 15.20
N ASN A 204 0.26 -2.76 16.52
CA ASN A 204 -0.04 -4.05 17.17
C ASN A 204 -1.37 -3.94 17.94
N HIS A 205 -2.47 -4.33 17.30
CA HIS A 205 -3.84 -4.22 17.82
C HIS A 205 -4.77 -5.18 17.08
N ASN A 206 -5.99 -5.41 17.56
CA ASN A 206 -6.98 -6.23 16.84
C ASN A 206 -7.40 -5.63 15.49
N PHE A 207 -7.38 -4.30 15.39
CA PHE A 207 -7.58 -3.53 14.16
C PHE A 207 -6.45 -2.52 14.01
N PRO A 208 -5.23 -2.97 13.69
CA PRO A 208 -4.12 -2.07 13.52
C PRO A 208 -4.24 -1.35 12.18
N ILE A 209 -3.68 -0.16 12.12
CA ILE A 209 -3.52 0.58 10.87
C ILE A 209 -2.25 0.05 10.21
N PHE A 210 -2.43 -0.56 9.05
CA PHE A 210 -1.36 -0.86 8.11
C PHE A 210 -1.20 0.33 7.18
N THR A 211 0.02 0.85 7.04
CA THR A 211 0.34 1.96 6.15
C THR A 211 1.48 1.57 5.22
N ALA A 212 1.26 1.64 3.91
CA ALA A 212 2.31 1.54 2.91
C ALA A 212 2.50 2.87 2.16
N ILE A 213 3.76 3.23 1.91
CA ILE A 213 4.14 4.37 1.09
C ILE A 213 4.99 3.85 -0.06
N LEU A 214 4.50 4.05 -1.29
CA LEU A 214 5.14 3.58 -2.51
C LEU A 214 5.67 4.79 -3.27
N THR A 215 6.97 4.84 -3.54
CA THR A 215 7.63 6.03 -4.08
C THR A 215 8.86 5.69 -4.93
N LEU A 216 9.44 6.68 -5.60
CA LEU A 216 10.72 6.50 -6.29
C LEU A 216 11.89 6.82 -5.35
N LYS A 217 13.11 6.39 -5.68
CA LYS A 217 14.31 6.83 -4.97
C LYS A 217 14.56 8.32 -5.21
N ASP A 218 15.29 8.94 -4.29
CA ASP A 218 15.79 10.31 -4.40
C ASP A 218 14.69 11.39 -4.53
N VAL A 219 13.48 11.09 -4.06
CA VAL A 219 12.36 12.03 -3.95
C VAL A 219 12.31 12.75 -2.61
#